data_AF-A0AAQ3TUI1-F1
#
_entry.id   AF-A0AAQ3TUI1-F1
#
_cell.length_a   1.000
_cell.length_b   1.000
_cell.length_c   1.000
_cell.angle_alpha   90.00
_cell.angle_beta   90.00
_cell.angle_gamma   90.00
#
_symmetry.space_group_name_H-M   'P 1'
#
loop_
_entity.id
_entity.type
_entity.pdbx_description
1 polymer ?
#
loop_
_entity_poly.entity_id
_entity_poly.type
_entity_poly.pdbx_seq_one_letter_code
_entity_poly.pdbx_strand_id
1 'polypeptide(L)' 'MGFEQSPHEAAIYRWGNGGNALLVGVYVDDLVITGSKNAEVAAFKEEMKATFQMSDLGPLSFYLGIKVHQDNSGITLR' A
#
# COMPACT_ATOMS: atom_id res chain seq x y z
N MET A 1 -16.20 -1.97 -1.48
CA MET A 1 -14.82 -1.44 -1.34
C MET A 1 -14.55 -0.18 -2.17
N GLY A 2 -15.30 0.17 -3.23
CA GLY A 2 -15.25 1.54 -3.81
C GLY A 2 -13.89 1.99 -4.37
N PHE A 3 -13.00 1.05 -4.71
CA PHE A 3 -11.71 1.33 -5.30
C PHE A 3 -11.87 1.63 -6.79
N GLU A 4 -11.14 2.62 -7.27
CA GLU A 4 -10.98 2.94 -8.68
C GLU A 4 -9.60 2.46 -9.14
N GLN A 5 -9.57 1.66 -10.20
CA GLN A 5 -8.32 1.23 -10.81
C GLN A 5 -7.66 2.42 -11.52
N SER A 6 -6.34 2.53 -11.39
CA SER A 6 -5.58 3.56 -12.10
C SER A 6 -5.63 3.29 -13.61
N PRO A 7 -5.92 4.32 -14.45
CA PRO A 7 -5.91 4.17 -15.91
C PRO A 7 -4.51 4.01 -16.49
N HIS A 8 -3.46 4.26 -15.70
CA HIS A 8 -2.06 4.21 -16.14
C HIS A 8 -1.31 2.96 -15.66
N GLU A 9 -1.83 2.26 -14.65
CA GLU A 9 -1.21 1.07 -14.09
C GLU A 9 -2.27 0.13 -13.52
N ALA A 10 -2.43 -1.05 -14.14
CA ALA A 10 -3.50 -1.98 -13.78
C ALA A 10 -3.31 -2.58 -12.38
N ALA A 11 -2.09 -2.59 -11.86
CA ALA A 11 -1.78 -3.08 -10.52
C ALA A 11 -2.11 -2.07 -9.41
N ILE A 12 -2.47 -0.82 -9.74
CA ILE A 12 -2.70 0.23 -8.73
C ILE A 12 -4.19 0.55 -8.63
N TYR A 13 -4.69 0.49 -7.39
CA TYR A 13 -6.04 0.85 -7.02
C TYR A 13 -6.00 2.04 -6.07
N ARG A 14 -6.97 2.95 -6.23
CA ARG A 14 -7.13 4.12 -5.39
C ARG A 14 -8.48 4.07 -4.67
N TRP A 15 -8.48 4.45 -3.41
CA TRP A 15 -9.69 4.62 -2.62
C TRP A 15 -9.71 5.98 -1.94
N GLY A 16 -10.90 6.57 -1.82
CA GLY A 16 -11.09 7.89 -1.25
C GLY A 16 -10.73 9.05 -2.19
N ASN A 17 -10.93 10.27 -1.71
CA ASN A 17 -10.65 11.50 -2.44
C ASN A 17 -9.89 12.52 -1.58
N GLY A 18 -9.01 13.30 -2.20
CA GLY A 18 -8.25 14.36 -1.52
C GLY A 18 -7.37 13.85 -0.38
N GLY A 19 -7.54 14.42 0.82
CA GLY A 19 -6.68 14.18 1.99
C GLY A 19 -6.86 12.84 2.73
N ASN A 20 -7.77 11.98 2.27
CA ASN A 20 -7.96 10.61 2.77
C ASN A 20 -7.70 9.57 1.67
N ALA A 21 -6.89 9.90 0.68
CA ALA A 21 -6.59 8.97 -0.40
C ALA A 21 -5.74 7.80 0.13
N LEU A 22 -6.14 6.59 -0.25
CA LEU A 22 -5.41 5.35 -0.06
C LEU A 22 -5.06 4.78 -1.45
N LEU A 23 -3.82 4.38 -1.65
CA LEU A 23 -3.38 3.65 -2.83
C LEU A 23 -2.97 2.24 -2.41
N VAL A 24 -3.39 1.27 -3.21
CA VAL A 24 -3.10 -0.15 -3.04
C VAL A 24 -2.48 -0.64 -4.32
N GLY A 25 -1.20 -0.99 -4.27
CA GLY A 25 -0.50 -1.74 -5.30
C GLY A 25 -0.66 -3.23 -5.05
N VAL A 26 -1.09 -3.98 -6.05
CA VAL A 26 -1.24 -5.44 -5.98
C VAL A 26 -0.10 -6.08 -6.75
N TYR A 27 0.69 -6.93 -6.09
CA TYR A 27 1.77 -7.67 -6.72
C TYR A 27 1.75 -9.15 -6.29
N VAL A 28 1.20 -10.01 -7.15
CA VAL A 28 1.08 -11.46 -6.92
C VAL A 28 0.46 -11.75 -5.55
N ASP A 29 1.27 -12.13 -4.55
CA ASP A 29 0.84 -12.48 -3.20
C ASP A 29 0.93 -11.29 -2.21
N ASP A 30 1.59 -10.20 -2.59
CA ASP A 30 1.86 -9.05 -1.74
C ASP A 30 0.97 -7.84 -2.09
N LEU A 31 0.49 -7.16 -1.05
CA LEU A 31 -0.19 -5.87 -1.16
C LEU A 31 0.71 -4.75 -0.64
N VAL A 32 0.98 -3.77 -1.49
CA VAL A 32 1.68 -2.54 -1.13
C VAL A 32 0.64 -1.47 -0.86
N ILE A 33 0.51 -1.05 0.40
CA ILE A 33 -0.50 -0.07 0.81
C ILE A 33 0.19 1.24 1.18
N THR A 34 -0.29 2.34 0.64
CA THR A 34 0.14 3.70 1.00
C THR A 34 -1.07 4.62 1.10
N GLY A 35 -0.97 5.71 1.85
CA GLY A 35 -2.08 6.64 2.01
C GLY A 35 -1.66 7.95 2.64
N SER A 36 -2.52 8.96 2.53
CA SER A 36 -2.25 10.30 3.06
C SER A 36 -2.21 10.35 4.59
N LYS A 37 -2.85 9.40 5.26
CA LYS A 37 -2.95 9.34 6.72
C LYS A 37 -2.60 7.94 7.21
N ASN A 38 -1.67 7.86 8.16
CA ASN A 38 -1.29 6.59 8.79
C ASN A 38 -2.48 5.85 9.42
N ALA A 39 -3.47 6.59 9.95
CA ALA A 39 -4.68 5.99 10.51
C ALA A 39 -5.51 5.23 9.47
N GLU A 40 -5.63 5.75 8.25
CA GLU A 40 -6.37 5.09 7.16
C GLU A 40 -5.63 3.84 6.68
N VAL A 41 -4.30 3.93 6.56
CA VAL A 41 -3.45 2.77 6.22
C VAL A 41 -3.59 1.68 7.29
N ALA A 42 -3.54 2.04 8.58
CA ALA A 42 -3.67 1.08 9.67
C ALA A 42 -5.06 0.42 9.69
N ALA A 43 -6.13 1.20 9.53
CA ALA A 43 -7.49 0.68 9.46
C ALA A 43 -7.66 -0.30 8.29
N PHE A 44 -7.13 0.06 7.11
CA PHE A 44 -7.20 -0.80 5.92
C PHE A 44 -6.39 -2.09 6.09
N LYS A 45 -5.20 -2.03 6.69
CA LYS A 45 -4.40 -3.23 7.00
C LYS A 45 -5.16 -4.19 7.92
N GLU A 46 -5.81 -3.68 8.96
CA GLU A 46 -6.60 -4.50 9.88
C GLU A 46 -7.81 -5.13 9.18
N GLU A 47 -8.52 -4.38 8.32
CA GLU A 47 -9.62 -4.91 7.53
C GLU A 47 -9.16 -6.04 6.59
N MET A 48 -8.03 -5.84 5.90
CA MET A 48 -7.47 -6.85 5.01
C MET A 48 -6.99 -8.09 5.77
N LYS A 49 -6.44 -7.93 6.98
CA LYS A 49 -6.04 -9.04 7.85
C LYS A 49 -7.22 -9.80 8.46
N ALA A 50 -8.35 -9.12 8.67
CA ALA A 50 -9.59 -9.77 9.10
C ALA A 50 -10.26 -10.55 7.96
N THR A 51 -10.17 -10.02 6.73
CA THR A 51 -10.84 -10.59 5.54
C THR A 51 -10.02 -11.68 4.86
N PHE A 52 -8.70 -11.47 4.78
CA PHE A 52 -7.73 -12.35 4.14
C PHE A 52 -6.73 -12.83 5.19
N GLN A 53 -6.25 -14.06 5.08
CA GLN A 53 -5.18 -14.59 5.94
C GLN A 53 -3.83 -13.95 5.59
N MET A 54 -3.72 -12.63 5.68
CA MET A 54 -2.51 -11.87 5.42
C MET A 54 -1.75 -11.60 6.72
N SER A 55 -0.44 -11.42 6.59
CA SER A 55 0.41 -10.92 7.68
C SER A 55 0.96 -9.56 7.29
N ASP A 56 1.01 -8.63 8.25
CA ASP A 56 1.69 -7.35 8.03
C ASP A 56 3.20 -7.59 8.04
N LEU A 57 3.84 -7.35 6.89
CA LEU A 57 5.29 -7.43 6.73
C LEU A 57 6.01 -6.16 7.20
N GLY A 58 5.25 -5.13 7.62
CA GLY A 58 5.78 -3.85 8.04
C GLY A 58 6.05 -2.91 6.85
N PRO A 59 6.99 -1.96 7.00
CA PRO A 59 7.37 -1.06 5.91
C PRO A 59 7.90 -1.83 4.70
N LEU A 60 7.49 -1.40 3.50
CA LEU A 60 7.99 -1.93 2.23
C LEU A 60 9.52 -1.93 2.22
N SER A 61 10.11 -3.11 2.26
CA SER A 61 11.57 -3.30 2.31
C SER A 61 12.13 -3.86 1.00
N PHE A 62 11.28 -4.48 0.18
CA PHE A 62 11.64 -5.01 -1.13
C PHE A 62 10.49 -4.82 -2.10
N TYR A 63 10.80 -4.40 -3.33
CA TYR A 63 9.85 -4.30 -4.43
C TYR A 63 10.53 -4.77 -5.72
N LEU A 64 10.01 -5.82 -6.37
CA LEU A 64 10.60 -6.42 -7.57
C LEU A 64 12.09 -6.80 -7.44
N GLY A 65 12.52 -7.19 -6.24
CA GLY A 65 13.92 -7.49 -5.94
C GLY A 65 14.81 -6.28 -5.67
N ILE A 66 14.26 -5.06 -5.76
CA ILE A 66 14.95 -3.81 -5.38
C ILE A 66 14.76 -3.60 -3.88
N LYS A 67 15.85 -3.28 -3.17
CA LYS A 67 15.77 -3.03 -1.73
C LYS A 67 15.30 -1.60 -1.50
N VAL A 68 14.27 -1.45 -0.69
CA VAL A 68 13.69 -0.16 -0.32
C VAL A 68 14.15 0.19 1.09
N HIS A 69 14.77 1.35 1.25
CA HIS A 69 15.11 1.93 2.56
C HIS A 69 14.19 3.11 2.82
N GLN A 70 13.46 3.06 3.93
CA GLN A 70 12.57 4.14 4.36
C GLN A 70 13.06 4.67 5.70
N ASP A 71 13.36 5.95 5.75
CA ASP A 71 13.78 6.65 6.95
C ASP A 71 13.14 8.05 7.01
N ASN A 72 13.42 8.79 8.07
CA ASN A 72 12.87 10.13 8.26
C ASN A 72 13.35 11.16 7.22
N SER A 73 14.41 10.85 6.46
CA SER A 73 14.91 11.69 5.36
C SER A 73 14.28 11.36 4.02
N GLY A 74 13.64 10.20 3.88
CA GLY A 74 12.85 9.84 2.71
C GLY A 74 12.88 8.35 2.36
N ILE A 75 12.69 8.06 1.08
CA ILE A 75 12.66 6.70 0.53
C ILE A 75 13.79 6.57 -0.50
N THR A 76 14.68 5.59 -0.31
CA THR A 76 15.80 5.31 -1.22
C THR A 76 15.70 3.89 -1.77
N LEU A 77 16.00 3.71 -3.05
CA LEU A 77 16.06 2.41 -3.74
C LEU A 77 17.52 2.00 -3.93
N ARG A 78 17.85 0.75 -3.60
CA ARG A 78 19.18 0.15 -3.78
C ARG A 78 19.13 -1.17 -4.54
#